data_AF-A0A7X8U2R4-F1
#
_entry.id   AF-A0A7X8U2R4-F1
#
_cell.length_a   1.000
_cell.length_b   1.000
_cell.length_c   1.000
_cell.angle_alpha   90.00
_cell.angle_beta   90.00
_cell.angle_gamma   90.00
#
_symmetry.space_group_name_H-M   'P 1'
#
loop_
_entity.id
_entity.type
_entity.pdbx_description
1 polymer ?
#
loop_
_entity_poly.entity_id
_entity_poly.type
_entity_poly.pdbx_seq_one_letter_code
_entity_poly.pdbx_strand_id
1 'polypeptide(L)'
;MENEFLFEMVEEYFKIHNTGPRKWNFHTFWYWKNLPLKRLKQAREYFAPYDETLERPLLVMTDNGFGKLFRGILITNIKFYYHLNLNANLLFGIKTTKGIISLADMYSIDIQYPKSAGAWLLVNGEKEAYIAGYSKGIVDEDEATPFKKAVNHVLQALHHREPKE
;
A
#
# COMPACT_ATOMS: atom_id res chain seq x y z
N MET A 1 -7.12 -13.51 15.96
CA MET A 1 -6.13 -12.74 15.17
C MET A 1 -6.51 -11.28 15.28
N GLU A 2 -5.53 -10.40 15.40
CA GLU A 2 -5.75 -8.97 15.65
C GLU A 2 -6.44 -8.28 14.46
N ASN A 3 -7.28 -7.27 14.70
CA ASN A 3 -7.87 -6.42 13.67
C ASN A 3 -8.58 -7.14 12.49
N GLU A 4 -9.17 -8.33 12.74
CA GLU A 4 -9.89 -9.10 11.70
C GLU A 4 -11.05 -8.33 11.06
N PHE A 5 -11.67 -7.38 11.79
CA PHE A 5 -12.72 -6.52 11.25
C PHE A 5 -12.25 -5.67 10.05
N LEU A 6 -10.95 -5.40 9.92
CA LEU A 6 -10.41 -4.63 8.80
C LEU A 6 -10.65 -5.31 7.44
N PHE A 7 -10.80 -6.63 7.42
CA PHE A 7 -11.10 -7.37 6.19
C PHE A 7 -12.50 -7.05 5.66
N GLU A 8 -13.49 -7.01 6.55
CA GLU A 8 -14.87 -6.61 6.21
C GLU A 8 -14.89 -5.17 5.72
N MET A 9 -14.20 -4.26 6.42
CA MET A 9 -14.10 -2.85 6.03
C MET A 9 -13.49 -2.64 4.64
N VAL A 10 -12.37 -3.32 4.35
CA VAL A 10 -11.73 -3.25 3.03
C VAL A 10 -12.66 -3.82 1.97
N GLU A 11 -13.34 -4.94 2.24
CA GLU A 11 -14.28 -5.55 1.32
C GLU A 11 -15.47 -4.62 1.02
N GLU A 12 -16.03 -3.96 2.03
CA GLU A 12 -17.11 -2.98 1.89
C GLU A 12 -16.68 -1.73 1.13
N TYR A 13 -15.55 -1.14 1.51
CA TYR A 13 -14.99 0.05 0.86
C TYR A 13 -14.92 -0.16 -0.65
N PHE A 14 -14.33 -1.26 -1.11
CA PHE A 14 -14.20 -1.47 -2.54
C PHE A 14 -15.48 -1.95 -3.23
N LYS A 15 -16.42 -2.60 -2.54
CA LYS A 15 -17.76 -2.86 -3.11
C LYS A 15 -18.45 -1.56 -3.51
N ILE A 16 -18.30 -0.51 -2.71
CA ILE A 16 -18.92 0.81 -2.93
C ILE A 16 -18.13 1.64 -3.94
N HIS A 17 -16.80 1.63 -3.85
CA HIS A 17 -15.95 2.56 -4.61
C HIS A 17 -15.37 1.99 -5.91
N ASN A 18 -15.45 0.68 -6.15
CA ASN A 18 -14.97 0.03 -7.38
C ASN A 18 -16.13 -0.47 -8.27
N THR A 19 -16.97 0.47 -8.73
CA THR A 19 -18.19 0.19 -9.51
C THR A 19 -17.98 0.08 -11.02
N GLY A 20 -16.77 0.39 -11.51
CA GLY A 20 -16.41 0.39 -12.93
C GLY A 20 -16.24 -1.02 -13.54
N PRO A 21 -16.04 -1.12 -14.87
CA PRO A 21 -15.92 -2.40 -15.56
C PRO A 21 -14.62 -3.17 -15.22
N ARG A 22 -13.58 -2.47 -14.74
CA ARG A 22 -12.32 -3.06 -14.26
C ARG A 22 -12.37 -3.41 -12.78
N LYS A 23 -13.48 -4.02 -12.35
CA LYS A 23 -13.64 -4.45 -10.96
C LYS A 23 -12.43 -5.29 -10.56
N TRP A 24 -11.85 -5.01 -9.40
CA TRP A 24 -10.84 -5.85 -8.74
C TRP A 24 -9.43 -5.89 -9.36
N ASN A 25 -9.11 -5.10 -10.38
CA ASN A 25 -7.82 -5.17 -11.06
C ASN A 25 -7.29 -3.77 -11.43
N PHE A 26 -6.71 -3.09 -10.44
CA PHE A 26 -5.75 -2.04 -10.73
C PHE A 26 -4.46 -2.73 -11.21
N HIS A 27 -3.71 -2.16 -12.17
CA HIS A 27 -2.62 -2.91 -12.80
C HIS A 27 -1.54 -3.30 -11.79
N THR A 28 -1.48 -2.57 -10.69
CA THR A 28 -0.47 -2.70 -9.65
C THR A 28 -1.03 -2.91 -8.24
N PHE A 29 -2.35 -2.89 -8.05
CA PHE A 29 -2.97 -2.80 -6.73
C PHE A 29 -4.13 -3.81 -6.53
N TRP A 30 -4.04 -4.61 -5.46
CA TRP A 30 -4.99 -5.67 -5.10
C TRP A 30 -5.33 -5.65 -3.61
N TYR A 31 -6.47 -6.24 -3.26
CA TYR A 31 -6.97 -6.28 -1.89
C TYR A 31 -7.66 -7.59 -1.54
N TRP A 32 -7.54 -7.97 -0.27
CA TRP A 32 -8.21 -9.11 0.37
C TRP A 32 -8.23 -10.38 -0.49
N LYS A 33 -9.41 -10.94 -0.77
CA LYS A 33 -9.62 -12.19 -1.54
C LYS A 33 -9.08 -12.14 -2.98
N ASN A 34 -8.78 -10.95 -3.50
CA ASN A 34 -8.30 -10.76 -4.86
C ASN A 34 -6.77 -10.66 -4.94
N LEU A 35 -6.08 -10.79 -3.80
CA LEU A 35 -4.63 -10.80 -3.74
C LEU A 35 -4.09 -12.05 -4.45
N PRO A 36 -3.34 -11.91 -5.56
CA PRO A 36 -2.81 -13.07 -6.26
C PRO A 36 -1.76 -13.76 -5.39
N LEU A 37 -1.91 -15.07 -5.15
CA LEU A 37 -0.98 -15.85 -4.31
C LEU A 37 0.49 -15.70 -4.75
N LYS A 38 0.72 -15.64 -6.07
CA LYS A 38 2.05 -15.40 -6.63
C LYS A 38 2.66 -14.07 -6.16
N ARG A 39 1.85 -13.00 -6.08
CA ARG A 39 2.29 -11.67 -5.62
C ARG A 39 2.56 -11.67 -4.12
N LEU A 40 1.73 -12.34 -3.33
CA LEU A 40 1.97 -12.50 -1.89
C LEU A 40 3.26 -13.26 -1.60
N LYS A 41 3.52 -14.36 -2.31
CA LYS A 41 4.79 -15.10 -2.20
C LYS A 41 5.99 -14.23 -2.52
N GLN A 42 5.92 -13.43 -3.60
CA GLN A 42 6.99 -12.50 -3.93
C GLN A 42 7.13 -11.38 -2.89
N ALA A 43 6.04 -10.81 -2.39
CA ALA A 43 6.09 -9.79 -1.35
C ALA A 43 6.82 -10.33 -0.11
N ARG A 44 6.48 -11.55 0.32
CA ARG A 44 7.16 -12.25 1.43
C ARG A 44 8.64 -12.48 1.18
N GLU A 45 9.00 -12.89 -0.02
CA GLU A 45 10.40 -13.15 -0.41
C GLU A 45 11.24 -11.87 -0.41
N TYR A 46 10.69 -10.76 -0.93
CA TYR A 46 11.49 -9.58 -1.22
C TYR A 46 11.43 -8.49 -0.16
N PHE A 47 10.28 -8.23 0.48
CA PHE A 47 10.16 -7.05 1.35
C PHE A 47 9.21 -7.12 2.54
N ALA A 48 8.31 -8.09 2.60
CA ALA A 48 7.32 -8.19 3.66
C ALA A 48 7.33 -9.59 4.28
N PRO A 49 8.35 -9.97 5.07
CA PRO A 49 8.49 -11.30 5.65
C PRO A 49 7.51 -11.51 6.82
N TYR A 50 6.22 -11.33 6.59
CA TYR A 50 5.17 -11.52 7.59
C TYR A 50 4.93 -13.00 7.88
N ASP A 51 4.50 -13.28 9.11
CA ASP A 51 4.07 -14.60 9.55
C ASP A 51 2.60 -14.81 9.19
N GLU A 52 2.30 -15.77 8.32
CA GLU A 52 0.92 -16.07 7.88
C GLU A 52 -0.01 -16.58 9.00
N THR A 53 0.56 -17.02 10.13
CA THR A 53 -0.22 -17.48 11.28
C THR A 53 -0.65 -16.33 12.19
N LEU A 54 0.06 -15.21 12.15
CA LEU A 54 -0.17 -14.02 12.98
C LEU A 54 -0.73 -12.85 12.18
N GLU A 55 -0.32 -12.73 10.92
CA GLU A 55 -0.60 -11.63 10.02
C GLU A 55 -1.28 -12.13 8.75
N ARG A 56 -2.32 -11.40 8.32
CA ARG A 56 -3.06 -11.63 7.10
C ARG A 56 -3.04 -10.39 6.20
N PRO A 57 -2.67 -10.53 4.92
CA PRO A 57 -2.67 -9.44 3.95
C PRO A 57 -4.04 -8.79 3.73
N LEU A 58 -4.09 -7.47 3.85
CA LEU A 58 -5.24 -6.62 3.52
C LEU A 58 -5.11 -6.04 2.10
N LEU A 59 -3.97 -5.41 1.80
CA LEU A 59 -3.76 -4.62 0.59
C LEU A 59 -2.33 -4.84 0.08
N VAL A 60 -2.15 -4.97 -1.22
CA VAL A 60 -0.82 -4.96 -1.84
C VAL A 60 -0.81 -4.00 -3.02
N MET A 61 0.18 -3.12 -3.03
CA MET A 61 0.50 -2.25 -4.16
C MET A 61 1.91 -2.56 -4.65
N THR A 62 2.11 -2.52 -5.95
CA THR A 62 3.33 -2.98 -6.60
C THR A 62 3.88 -1.85 -7.45
N ASP A 63 5.20 -1.74 -7.60
CA ASP A 63 5.77 -0.67 -8.45
C ASP A 63 5.76 -1.04 -9.94
N ASN A 64 5.33 -2.25 -10.29
CA ASN A 64 5.26 -2.75 -11.65
C ASN A 64 4.05 -3.69 -11.89
N GLY A 65 3.32 -3.46 -12.98
CA GLY A 65 2.22 -4.34 -13.40
C GLY A 65 2.71 -5.65 -14.02
N PHE A 66 3.92 -5.68 -14.59
CA PHE A 66 4.48 -6.82 -15.33
C PHE A 66 5.86 -7.21 -14.78
N GLY A 67 6.01 -8.45 -14.28
CA GLY A 67 7.31 -9.02 -13.92
C GLY A 67 7.41 -9.57 -12.49
N LYS A 68 8.66 -9.75 -12.02
CA LYS A 68 8.97 -10.09 -10.62
C LYS A 68 8.74 -8.86 -9.76
N LEU A 69 7.94 -9.01 -8.71
CA LEU A 69 7.76 -7.99 -7.71
C LEU A 69 9.03 -7.86 -6.87
N PHE A 70 9.82 -6.80 -7.08
CA PHE A 70 10.96 -6.50 -6.23
C PHE A 70 10.69 -5.35 -5.25
N ARG A 71 9.64 -4.57 -5.50
CA ARG A 71 9.32 -3.33 -4.81
C ARG A 71 7.82 -3.14 -4.76
N GLY A 72 7.34 -2.48 -3.70
CA GLY A 72 5.93 -2.27 -3.46
C GLY A 72 5.63 -2.01 -2.00
N ILE A 73 4.35 -2.10 -1.69
CA ILE A 73 3.78 -1.92 -0.36
C ILE A 73 2.87 -3.11 -0.08
N LEU A 74 2.96 -3.68 1.12
CA LEU A 74 2.03 -4.68 1.62
C LEU A 74 1.49 -4.21 2.96
N ILE A 75 0.19 -4.26 3.12
CA ILE A 75 -0.49 -3.96 4.37
C ILE A 75 -1.12 -5.25 4.85
N THR A 76 -0.81 -5.64 6.07
CA THR A 76 -1.48 -6.73 6.80
C THR A 76 -2.45 -6.12 7.81
N ASN A 77 -3.22 -6.95 8.50
CA ASN A 77 -4.03 -6.53 9.65
C ASN A 77 -3.22 -5.93 10.82
N ILE A 78 -1.89 -6.01 10.83
CA ILE A 78 -1.05 -5.53 11.94
C ILE A 78 0.01 -4.53 11.47
N LYS A 79 0.56 -4.67 10.26
CA LYS A 79 1.72 -3.88 9.82
C LYS A 79 1.59 -3.37 8.39
N PHE A 80 2.31 -2.29 8.14
CA PHE A 80 2.59 -1.71 6.85
C PHE A 80 4.05 -1.98 6.48
N TYR A 81 4.25 -2.74 5.40
CA TYR A 81 5.55 -3.07 4.85
C TYR A 81 5.77 -2.32 3.54
N TYR A 82 6.98 -1.82 3.30
CA TYR A 82 7.32 -1.26 2.01
C TYR A 82 8.76 -1.59 1.60
N HIS A 83 8.97 -1.68 0.28
CA HIS A 83 10.30 -1.61 -0.35
C HIS A 83 10.19 -0.75 -1.58
N LEU A 84 10.72 0.46 -1.50
CA LEU A 84 10.54 1.52 -2.48
C LEU A 84 11.88 2.24 -2.70
N ASN A 85 11.89 3.26 -3.54
CA ASN A 85 13.10 4.07 -3.73
C ASN A 85 13.24 5.04 -2.55
N LEU A 86 14.46 5.37 -2.15
CA LEU A 86 14.74 6.39 -1.14
C LEU A 86 14.86 7.77 -1.78
N ASN A 87 15.30 7.83 -3.04
CA ASN A 87 15.57 9.06 -3.76
C ASN A 87 14.83 9.10 -5.11
N ALA A 88 14.53 10.33 -5.55
CA ALA A 88 13.96 10.60 -6.87
C ALA A 88 15.02 10.65 -7.99
N ASN A 89 16.30 10.75 -7.63
CA ASN A 89 17.35 11.05 -8.60
C ASN A 89 17.94 9.78 -9.22
N LEU A 90 17.48 9.46 -10.44
CA LEU A 90 17.97 8.35 -11.24
C LEU A 90 19.42 8.54 -11.73
N LEU A 91 19.93 9.77 -11.82
CA LEU A 91 21.28 10.06 -12.34
C LEU A 91 22.39 9.63 -11.39
N PHE A 92 22.12 9.54 -10.08
CA PHE A 92 23.08 9.07 -9.07
C PHE A 92 22.78 7.63 -8.61
N GLY A 93 22.00 6.89 -9.38
CA GLY A 93 21.56 5.54 -9.06
C GLY A 93 20.33 5.49 -8.15
N ILE A 94 19.56 4.41 -8.31
CA ILE A 94 18.39 4.15 -7.49
C ILE A 94 18.85 3.57 -6.15
N LYS A 95 18.71 4.35 -5.08
CA LYS A 95 18.83 3.81 -3.72
C LYS A 95 17.46 3.34 -3.29
N THR A 96 17.35 2.12 -2.79
CA THR A 96 16.09 1.59 -2.25
C THR A 96 16.08 1.61 -0.74
N THR A 97 14.90 1.71 -0.14
CA THR A 97 14.66 1.61 1.29
C THR A 97 13.59 0.57 1.58
N LYS A 98 13.72 -0.14 2.70
CA LYS A 98 12.72 -1.07 3.22
C LYS A 98 12.29 -0.58 4.59
N GLY A 99 10.99 -0.63 4.87
CA GLY A 99 10.46 -0.24 6.17
C GLY A 99 9.28 -1.12 6.58
N ILE A 100 9.11 -1.19 7.90
CA ILE A 100 8.02 -1.89 8.57
C ILE A 100 7.48 -0.91 9.62
N ILE A 101 6.21 -0.60 9.55
CA ILE A 101 5.53 0.31 10.48
C ILE A 101 4.33 -0.45 11.06
N SER A 102 4.13 -0.39 12.38
CA SER A 102 2.91 -0.93 12.99
C SER A 102 1.70 -0.13 12.49
N LEU A 103 0.59 -0.79 12.18
CA LEU A 103 -0.63 -0.07 11.82
C LEU A 103 -1.17 0.78 12.95
N ALA A 104 -0.98 0.36 14.21
CA ALA A 104 -1.33 1.16 15.38
C ALA A 104 -0.56 2.49 15.45
N ASP A 105 0.66 2.53 14.89
CA ASP A 105 1.49 3.75 14.86
C ASP A 105 1.17 4.65 13.65
N MET A 106 0.27 4.22 12.76
CA MET A 106 -0.06 4.93 11.53
C MET A 106 -1.42 5.63 11.62
N TYR A 107 -1.44 6.95 11.51
CA TYR A 107 -2.66 7.75 11.48
C TYR A 107 -3.11 8.09 10.06
N SER A 108 -2.16 8.23 9.14
CA SER A 108 -2.48 8.57 7.75
C SER A 108 -1.37 8.17 6.78
N ILE A 109 -1.75 8.00 5.53
CA ILE A 109 -0.83 8.00 4.39
C ILE A 109 -1.22 9.09 3.38
N ASP A 110 -0.22 9.64 2.70
CA ASP A 110 -0.42 10.52 1.55
C ASP A 110 0.58 10.22 0.44
N ILE A 111 0.23 10.65 -0.77
CA ILE A 111 1.09 10.53 -1.95
C ILE A 111 1.23 11.93 -2.56
N GLN A 112 2.44 12.46 -2.52
CA GLN A 112 2.74 13.79 -3.03
C GLN A 112 3.50 13.71 -4.36
N TYR A 113 3.00 14.44 -5.36
CA TYR A 113 3.59 14.49 -6.70
C TYR A 113 4.49 15.72 -6.83
N PRO A 114 5.83 15.58 -6.67
CA PRO A 114 6.74 16.63 -7.09
C PRO A 114 6.62 16.84 -8.60
N LYS A 115 7.12 17.98 -9.10
CA LYS A 115 7.12 18.31 -10.56
C LYS A 115 7.92 17.31 -11.43
N SER A 116 8.63 16.36 -10.82
CA SER A 116 9.44 15.31 -11.45
C SER A 116 8.68 13.97 -11.57
N ALA A 117 9.15 13.08 -12.45
CA ALA A 117 8.53 11.78 -12.71
C ALA A 117 8.56 10.79 -11.51
N GLY A 118 7.52 10.83 -10.67
CA GLY A 118 7.30 9.91 -9.55
C GLY A 118 6.63 10.63 -8.36
N ALA A 119 6.46 9.93 -7.24
CA ALA A 119 5.75 10.46 -6.08
C ALA A 119 6.44 10.13 -4.75
N TRP A 120 6.31 11.02 -3.77
CA TRP A 120 6.69 10.74 -2.39
C TRP A 120 5.52 10.06 -1.66
N LEU A 121 5.80 8.91 -1.05
CA LEU A 121 4.96 8.30 -0.03
C LEU A 121 5.24 9.01 1.29
N LEU A 122 4.17 9.53 1.89
CA LEU A 122 4.21 10.11 3.22
C LEU A 122 3.43 9.20 4.18
N VAL A 123 3.99 8.96 5.37
CA VAL A 123 3.31 8.30 6.49
C VAL A 123 3.31 9.27 7.65
N ASN A 124 2.13 9.56 8.22
CA ASN A 124 1.97 10.55 9.29
C ASN A 124 2.54 11.94 8.96
N GLY A 125 2.59 12.30 7.67
CA GLY A 125 3.16 13.56 7.18
C GLY A 125 4.67 13.53 6.90
N GLU A 126 5.38 12.47 7.31
CA GLU A 126 6.82 12.32 7.08
C GLU A 126 7.12 11.59 5.78
N LYS A 127 8.18 12.01 5.08
CA LYS A 127 8.60 11.39 3.81
C LYS A 127 9.31 10.07 4.07
N GLU A 128 8.61 8.97 3.82
CA GLU A 128 9.15 7.62 4.01
C GLU A 128 9.91 7.13 2.79
N ALA A 129 9.31 7.27 1.60
CA ALA A 129 9.88 6.69 0.39
C ALA A 129 9.39 7.37 -0.89
N TYR A 130 10.05 7.04 -1.99
CA TYR A 130 9.76 7.49 -3.34
C TYR A 130 9.26 6.34 -4.21
N ILE A 131 8.15 6.57 -4.90
CA ILE A 131 7.51 5.65 -5.83
C ILE A 131 7.83 6.14 -7.25
N ALA A 132 8.73 5.44 -7.94
CA ALA A 132 9.05 5.77 -9.33
C ALA A 132 7.87 5.48 -10.26
N GLY A 133 7.74 6.27 -11.33
CA GLY A 133 6.69 6.07 -12.35
C GLY A 133 5.30 6.53 -11.92
N TYR A 134 5.09 6.89 -10.65
CA TYR A 134 3.83 7.44 -10.16
C TYR A 134 3.78 8.96 -10.39
N SER A 135 3.24 9.41 -11.52
CA SER A 135 3.07 10.84 -11.81
C SER A 135 1.60 11.24 -11.84
N LYS A 136 1.32 12.51 -11.48
CA LYS A 136 -0.03 13.09 -11.52
C LYS A 136 -0.63 12.98 -12.92
N GLY A 137 -1.90 12.57 -13.00
CA GLY A 137 -2.65 12.43 -14.26
C GLY A 137 -2.35 11.16 -15.08
N ILE A 138 -1.30 10.39 -14.76
CA ILE A 138 -1.03 9.10 -15.41
C ILE A 138 -1.42 7.93 -14.49
N VAL A 139 -0.98 7.97 -13.23
CA VAL A 139 -1.21 6.88 -12.25
C VAL A 139 -2.08 7.33 -11.07
N ASP A 140 -2.17 8.66 -10.85
CA ASP A 140 -2.83 9.24 -9.68
C ASP A 140 -4.31 8.87 -9.54
N GLU A 141 -5.08 9.00 -10.62
CA GLU A 141 -6.53 8.80 -10.58
C GLU A 141 -6.91 7.32 -10.54
N ASP A 142 -6.18 6.49 -11.28
CA ASP A 142 -6.49 5.08 -11.43
C ASP A 142 -5.95 4.22 -10.28
N GLU A 143 -4.81 4.55 -9.67
CA GLU A 143 -4.15 3.61 -8.74
C GLU A 143 -3.82 4.25 -7.39
N ALA A 144 -3.17 5.41 -7.39
CA ALA A 144 -2.65 6.01 -6.17
C ALA A 144 -3.75 6.59 -5.27
N THR A 145 -4.74 7.28 -5.85
CA THR A 145 -5.87 7.85 -5.09
C THR A 145 -6.75 6.76 -4.47
N PRO A 146 -7.16 5.70 -5.20
CA PRO A 146 -7.88 4.57 -4.61
C PRO A 146 -7.08 3.87 -3.51
N PHE A 147 -5.78 3.63 -3.72
CA PHE A 147 -4.88 3.06 -2.71
C PHE A 147 -4.87 3.94 -1.45
N LYS A 148 -4.54 5.22 -1.59
CA LYS A 148 -4.49 6.18 -0.48
C LYS A 148 -5.79 6.16 0.34
N LYS A 149 -6.94 6.27 -0.34
CA LYS A 149 -8.23 6.31 0.34
C LYS A 149 -8.54 5.00 1.06
N ALA A 150 -8.23 3.85 0.46
CA ALA A 150 -8.44 2.55 1.10
C ALA A 150 -7.58 2.38 2.36
N VAL A 151 -6.30 2.76 2.31
CA VAL A 151 -5.44 2.69 3.49
C VAL A 151 -5.91 3.64 4.57
N ASN A 152 -6.21 4.90 4.23
CA ASN A 152 -6.72 5.85 5.23
C ASN A 152 -8.06 5.41 5.82
N HIS A 153 -8.91 4.72 5.06
CA HIS A 153 -10.13 4.12 5.57
C HIS A 153 -9.85 3.01 6.59
N VAL A 154 -8.86 2.15 6.32
CA VAL A 154 -8.37 1.13 7.27
C VAL A 154 -7.85 1.79 8.56
N LEU A 155 -7.00 2.81 8.44
CA LEU A 155 -6.42 3.51 9.60
C LEU A 155 -7.51 4.22 10.42
N GLN A 156 -8.48 4.88 9.77
CA GLN A 156 -9.61 5.47 10.46
C GLN A 156 -10.41 4.43 11.24
N ALA A 157 -10.73 3.29 10.63
CA ALA A 157 -11.49 2.24 11.29
C ALA A 157 -10.73 1.64 12.50
N LEU A 158 -9.41 1.53 12.41
CA LEU A 158 -8.54 1.11 13.51
C LEU A 158 -8.62 2.09 14.69
N HIS A 159 -8.38 3.39 14.44
CA HIS A 159 -8.31 4.43 15.47
C HIS A 159 -9.66 4.85 16.06
N HIS A 160 -10.78 4.58 15.38
CA HIS A 160 -12.12 4.85 15.96
C HIS A 160 -12.56 3.80 16.98
N ARG A 161 -11.90 2.62 17.02
CA ARG A 161 -12.25 1.54 17.96
C ARG A 161 -11.42 1.51 19.22
N GLU A 162 -10.26 2.17 19.24
CA GLU A 162 -9.53 2.36 20.48
C GLU A 162 -10.32 3.34 21.36
N PRO A 163 -10.79 2.94 22.55
CA PRO A 163 -11.34 3.90 23.48
C PRO A 163 -10.23 4.92 23.76
N LYS A 164 -10.53 6.21 23.58
CA LYS A 164 -9.67 7.26 24.12
C LYS A 164 -9.58 7.03 25.62
N GLU A 165 -8.44 6.52 26.09
CA GLU A 165 -8.11 6.46 27.51
C GLU A 165 -8.14 7.85 28.14
#